data_AF-K1TT94-F1
#
_entry.id   AF-K1TT94-F1
#
_cell.length_a   1.000
_cell.length_b   1.000
_cell.length_c   1.000
_cell.angle_alpha   90.00
_cell.angle_beta   90.00
_cell.angle_gamma   90.00
#
_symmetry.space_group_name_H-M   'P 1'
#
loop_
_entity.id
_entity.type
_entity.pdbx_description
1 polymer ?
#
loop_
_entity_poly.entity_id
_entity_poly.type
_entity_poly.pdbx_seq_one_letter_code
_entity_poly.pdbx_strand_id
1 'polypeptide(L)'
;NGSVTGLTKSLRDVPKEERPAAGKTINEFKVWVEGQYQAASAEIEKAELAARNKAEAVDITLPGTHHATGALHPITQIKNEIIDVFAGMGFEIYEGPEIEDDDHNFTRLNVPKNHPARDMQDTFYVADDIVLRTQTSGGQIRVMDKEKPPIKVLVPGRVFRSDSDATHSPMFHQMEGLVVDKGITLCDLQGMLDRFVQAL
;
A
#
# COMPACT_ATOMS: atom_id res chain seq x y z
N ASN A 1 49.35 -36.32 -19.91
CA ASN A 1 50.03 -36.46 -18.59
C ASN A 1 51.32 -37.28 -18.57
N GLY A 2 51.73 -37.95 -19.66
CA GLY A 2 52.91 -38.86 -19.62
C GLY A 2 54.22 -38.31 -20.21
N SER A 3 54.17 -37.42 -21.20
CA SER A 3 55.34 -37.00 -21.99
C SER A 3 56.29 -36.04 -21.26
N VAL A 4 55.77 -35.02 -20.57
CA VAL A 4 56.57 -34.07 -19.76
C VAL A 4 57.21 -34.76 -18.56
N THR A 5 56.47 -35.65 -17.91
CA THR A 5 56.97 -36.53 -16.83
C THR A 5 58.03 -37.50 -17.35
N GLY A 6 57.92 -37.93 -18.61
CA GLY A 6 58.91 -38.75 -19.32
C GLY A 6 60.26 -38.04 -19.50
N LEU A 7 60.25 -36.74 -19.84
CA LEU A 7 61.46 -35.91 -19.94
C LEU A 7 62.20 -35.78 -18.61
N THR A 8 61.47 -35.78 -17.49
CA THR A 8 62.07 -35.76 -16.16
C THR A 8 62.73 -37.11 -15.82
N LYS A 9 62.23 -38.22 -16.37
CA LYS A 9 62.82 -39.56 -16.18
C LYS A 9 64.09 -39.76 -17.03
N SER A 10 64.16 -39.19 -18.23
CA SER A 10 65.34 -39.26 -19.11
C SER A 10 66.55 -38.47 -18.61
N LEU A 11 66.41 -37.63 -17.59
CA LEU A 11 67.53 -36.99 -16.88
C LEU A 11 68.52 -37.99 -16.26
N ARG A 12 68.08 -39.24 -16.02
CA ARG A 12 68.95 -40.32 -15.50
C ARG A 12 70.03 -40.72 -16.50
N ASP A 13 69.75 -40.57 -17.80
CA ASP A 13 70.60 -40.99 -18.91
C ASP A 13 71.57 -39.88 -19.37
N VAL A 14 71.47 -38.68 -18.79
CA VAL A 14 72.35 -37.52 -19.08
C VAL A 14 73.63 -37.58 -18.23
N PRO A 15 74.82 -37.23 -18.76
CA PRO A 15 76.07 -37.15 -17.99
C PRO A 15 75.98 -36.18 -16.80
N LYS A 16 76.65 -36.50 -15.68
CA LYS A 16 76.56 -35.73 -14.41
C LYS A 16 76.83 -34.22 -14.57
N GLU A 17 77.72 -33.85 -15.47
CA GLU A 17 78.15 -32.46 -15.69
C GLU A 17 77.08 -31.63 -16.42
N GLU A 18 76.24 -32.26 -17.27
CA GLU A 18 75.20 -31.58 -18.06
C GLU A 18 73.80 -31.66 -17.44
N ARG A 19 73.61 -32.53 -16.44
CA ARG A 19 72.33 -32.69 -15.70
C ARG A 19 71.74 -31.38 -15.16
N PRO A 20 72.52 -30.44 -14.58
CA PRO A 20 71.95 -29.18 -14.08
C PRO A 20 71.36 -28.31 -15.20
N ALA A 21 72.05 -28.22 -16.34
CA ALA A 21 71.58 -27.46 -17.50
C ALA A 21 70.34 -28.12 -18.13
N ALA A 22 70.37 -29.44 -18.34
CA ALA A 22 69.23 -30.20 -18.86
C ALA A 22 68.01 -30.13 -17.92
N GLY A 23 68.22 -30.19 -16.60
CA GLY A 23 67.15 -30.08 -15.60
C GLY A 23 66.49 -28.71 -15.58
N LYS A 24 67.28 -27.63 -15.76
CA LYS A 24 66.76 -26.26 -15.90
C LYS A 24 65.87 -26.13 -17.13
N THR A 25 66.34 -26.57 -18.30
CA THR A 25 65.57 -26.53 -19.55
C THR A 25 64.27 -27.33 -19.46
N ILE A 26 64.29 -28.52 -18.83
CA ILE A 26 63.08 -29.34 -18.63
C ILE A 26 62.09 -28.65 -17.69
N ASN A 27 62.56 -28.00 -16.63
CA ASN A 27 61.70 -27.28 -15.70
C ASN A 27 61.10 -26.02 -16.36
N GLU A 28 61.87 -25.28 -17.14
CA GLU A 28 61.38 -24.14 -17.93
C GLU A 28 60.32 -24.58 -18.94
N PHE A 29 60.57 -25.69 -19.65
CA PHE A 29 59.58 -26.28 -20.56
C PHE A 29 58.32 -26.73 -19.83
N LYS A 30 58.43 -27.34 -18.64
CA LYS A 30 57.28 -27.74 -17.81
C LYS A 30 56.45 -26.52 -17.39
N VAL A 31 57.09 -25.46 -16.90
CA VAL A 31 56.41 -24.22 -16.52
C VAL A 31 55.72 -23.58 -17.72
N TRP A 32 56.38 -23.58 -18.89
CA TRP A 32 55.79 -23.08 -20.12
C TRP A 32 54.57 -23.91 -20.56
N VAL A 33 54.66 -25.25 -20.59
CA VAL A 33 53.53 -26.13 -20.94
C VAL A 33 52.37 -25.98 -19.97
N GLU A 34 52.64 -25.89 -18.67
CA GLU A 34 51.61 -25.63 -17.65
C GLU A 34 50.94 -24.27 -17.90
N GLY A 35 51.73 -23.22 -18.17
CA GLY A 35 51.19 -21.90 -18.52
C GLY A 35 50.31 -21.92 -19.77
N GLN A 36 50.72 -22.65 -20.82
CA GLN A 36 49.91 -22.84 -22.03
C GLN A 36 48.62 -23.63 -21.75
N TYR A 37 48.71 -24.68 -20.92
CA TYR A 37 47.54 -25.48 -20.52
C TYR A 37 46.54 -24.65 -19.71
N GLN A 38 47.01 -23.89 -18.71
CA GLN A 38 46.17 -23.02 -17.90
C GLN A 38 45.50 -21.92 -18.73
N ALA A 39 46.24 -21.31 -19.66
CA ALA A 39 45.69 -20.32 -20.59
C ALA A 39 44.60 -20.94 -21.49
N ALA A 40 44.85 -22.11 -22.07
CA ALA A 40 43.87 -22.82 -22.90
C ALA A 40 42.64 -23.25 -22.09
N SER A 41 42.83 -23.74 -20.86
CA SER A 41 41.74 -24.13 -19.95
C SER A 41 40.86 -22.94 -19.62
N ALA A 42 41.46 -21.80 -19.29
CA ALA A 42 40.73 -20.56 -18.98
C ALA A 42 39.93 -20.03 -20.19
N GLU A 43 40.46 -20.15 -21.41
CA GLU A 43 39.71 -19.78 -22.62
C GLU A 43 38.49 -20.67 -22.84
N ILE A 44 38.64 -21.99 -22.64
CA ILE A 44 37.55 -22.96 -22.77
C ILE A 44 36.48 -22.70 -21.72
N GLU A 45 36.85 -22.52 -20.45
CA GLU A 45 35.91 -22.21 -19.37
C GLU A 45 35.14 -20.92 -19.63
N LYS A 46 35.83 -19.87 -20.12
CA LYS A 46 35.19 -18.61 -20.49
C LYS A 46 34.20 -18.79 -21.65
N ALA A 47 34.56 -19.58 -22.66
CA ALA A 47 33.70 -19.88 -23.79
C ALA A 47 32.47 -20.69 -23.38
N GLU A 48 32.64 -21.68 -22.49
CA GLU A 48 31.56 -22.49 -21.94
C GLU A 48 30.58 -21.63 -21.13
N LEU A 49 31.10 -20.77 -20.23
CA LEU A 49 30.29 -19.84 -19.46
C LEU A 49 29.52 -18.86 -20.36
N ALA A 50 30.17 -18.30 -21.38
CA ALA A 50 29.52 -17.40 -22.33
C ALA A 50 28.40 -18.10 -23.13
N ALA A 51 28.65 -19.35 -23.56
CA ALA A 51 27.64 -20.16 -24.24
C ALA A 51 26.45 -20.47 -23.33
N ARG A 52 26.72 -20.83 -22.06
CA ARG A 52 25.68 -21.08 -21.05
C ARG A 52 24.85 -19.83 -20.76
N ASN A 53 25.50 -18.69 -20.54
CA ASN A 53 24.81 -17.42 -20.31
C ASN A 53 23.93 -17.01 -21.51
N LYS A 54 24.38 -17.29 -22.74
CA LYS A 54 23.58 -17.03 -23.95
C LYS A 54 22.39 -17.98 -24.08
N ALA A 55 22.54 -19.23 -23.67
CA ALA A 55 21.46 -20.22 -23.70
C ALA A 55 20.42 -19.98 -22.59
N GLU A 56 20.86 -19.49 -21.43
CA GLU A 56 20.01 -19.11 -20.29
C GLU A 56 19.55 -17.65 -20.35
N ALA A 57 19.87 -16.92 -21.43
CA ALA A 57 19.43 -15.55 -21.61
C ALA A 57 17.91 -15.50 -21.76
N VAL A 58 17.25 -14.87 -20.79
CA VAL A 58 15.81 -14.64 -20.81
C VAL A 58 15.53 -13.18 -21.12
N ASP A 59 14.39 -12.92 -21.75
CA ASP A 59 13.88 -11.57 -21.95
C ASP A 59 13.32 -11.05 -20.63
N ILE A 60 14.10 -10.20 -19.94
CA ILE A 60 13.73 -9.57 -18.66
C ILE A 60 12.58 -8.55 -18.79
N THR A 61 12.15 -8.22 -20.01
CA THR A 61 11.02 -7.31 -20.25
C THR A 61 9.69 -8.06 -20.37
N LEU A 62 9.72 -9.39 -20.42
CA LEU A 62 8.49 -10.19 -20.43
C LEU A 62 7.69 -9.96 -19.15
N PRO A 63 6.36 -9.75 -19.26
CA PRO A 63 5.50 -9.66 -18.09
C PRO A 63 5.63 -10.92 -17.23
N GLY A 64 5.91 -10.74 -15.95
CA GLY A 64 5.97 -11.83 -14.99
C GLY A 64 4.58 -12.39 -14.68
N THR A 65 4.53 -13.49 -13.94
CA THR A 65 3.27 -13.98 -13.36
C THR A 65 2.81 -13.01 -12.27
N HIS A 66 1.80 -12.20 -12.57
CA HIS A 66 1.20 -11.27 -11.60
C HIS A 66 -0.02 -11.89 -10.93
N HIS A 67 -0.13 -11.68 -9.62
CA HIS A 67 -1.39 -11.84 -8.91
C HIS A 67 -2.13 -10.51 -8.94
N ALA A 68 -3.43 -10.56 -9.23
CA ALA A 68 -4.26 -9.36 -9.21
C ALA A 68 -4.25 -8.76 -7.80
N THR A 69 -3.85 -7.49 -7.68
CA THR A 69 -4.04 -6.72 -6.46
C THR A 69 -5.49 -6.24 -6.40
N GLY A 70 -6.09 -6.32 -5.22
CA GLY A 70 -7.41 -5.71 -4.99
C GLY A 70 -7.34 -4.18 -5.08
N ALA A 71 -8.49 -3.55 -5.28
CA ALA A 71 -8.65 -2.10 -5.22
C ALA A 71 -9.69 -1.75 -4.15
N LEU A 72 -9.50 -0.60 -3.49
CA LEU A 72 -10.53 -0.05 -2.60
C LEU A 72 -11.70 0.47 -3.43
N HIS A 73 -12.91 0.33 -2.88
CA HIS A 73 -14.08 0.96 -3.47
C HIS A 73 -13.89 2.49 -3.53
N PRO A 74 -14.31 3.19 -4.60
CA PRO A 74 -14.13 4.65 -4.71
C PRO A 74 -14.66 5.44 -3.51
N ILE A 75 -15.81 5.05 -2.96
CA ILE A 75 -16.35 5.63 -1.72
C ILE A 75 -15.38 5.48 -0.54
N THR A 76 -14.68 4.34 -0.42
CA THR A 76 -13.68 4.14 0.63
C THR A 76 -12.45 5.03 0.42
N GLN A 77 -12.02 5.21 -0.82
CA GLN A 77 -10.90 6.10 -1.15
C GLN A 77 -11.22 7.55 -0.76
N ILE A 78 -12.35 8.08 -1.25
CA ILE A 78 -12.80 9.44 -0.92
C ILE A 78 -13.08 9.61 0.58
N LYS A 79 -13.68 8.60 1.24
CA LYS A 79 -13.88 8.63 2.70
C LYS A 79 -12.55 8.81 3.44
N ASN A 80 -11.53 8.03 3.05
CA ASN A 80 -10.22 8.10 3.70
C ASN A 80 -9.51 9.43 3.41
N GLU A 81 -9.57 9.93 2.17
CA GLU A 81 -9.01 11.25 1.82
C GLU A 81 -9.63 12.38 2.65
N ILE A 82 -10.96 12.40 2.80
CA ILE A 82 -11.65 13.38 3.65
C ILE A 82 -11.23 13.21 5.11
N ILE A 83 -11.19 11.98 5.63
CA ILE A 83 -10.73 11.70 7.00
C ILE A 83 -9.32 12.22 7.23
N ASP A 84 -8.39 11.98 6.30
CA ASP A 84 -6.99 12.40 6.42
C ASP A 84 -6.87 13.93 6.51
N VAL A 85 -7.63 14.68 5.70
CA VAL A 85 -7.66 16.15 5.73
C VAL A 85 -8.17 16.66 7.08
N PHE A 86 -9.29 16.12 7.57
CA PHE A 86 -9.88 16.56 8.84
C PHE A 86 -9.08 16.10 10.06
N ALA A 87 -8.50 14.90 10.05
CA ALA A 87 -7.57 14.43 11.08
C ALA A 87 -6.33 15.33 11.15
N GLY A 88 -5.81 15.78 10.00
CA GLY A 88 -4.73 16.78 9.94
C GLY A 88 -5.11 18.13 10.55
N MET A 89 -6.41 18.46 10.62
CA MET A 89 -6.94 19.63 11.32
C MET A 89 -7.28 19.35 12.80
N GLY A 90 -6.99 18.15 13.32
CA GLY A 90 -7.22 17.77 14.71
C GLY A 90 -8.66 17.33 15.02
N PHE A 91 -9.42 16.86 14.03
CA PHE A 91 -10.71 16.21 14.27
C PHE A 91 -10.51 14.78 14.77
N GLU A 92 -11.28 14.39 15.77
CA GLU A 92 -11.44 13.00 16.16
C GLU A 92 -12.52 12.32 15.31
N ILE A 93 -12.39 11.02 15.03
CA ILE A 93 -13.36 10.28 14.22
C ILE A 93 -14.30 9.50 15.14
N TYR A 94 -15.60 9.71 14.95
CA TYR A 94 -16.64 8.95 15.65
C TYR A 94 -17.49 8.15 14.66
N GLU A 95 -17.67 6.85 14.90
CA GLU A 95 -18.62 6.02 14.16
C GLU A 95 -19.75 5.57 15.10
N GLY A 96 -20.99 5.91 14.72
CA GLY A 96 -22.20 5.58 15.48
C GLY A 96 -23.04 4.45 14.84
N PRO A 97 -24.07 3.98 15.55
CA PRO A 97 -25.00 2.96 15.03
C PRO A 97 -25.77 3.47 13.79
N GLU A 98 -26.17 2.55 12.92
CA GLU A 98 -26.98 2.86 11.72
C GLU A 98 -28.49 2.76 11.97
N ILE A 99 -28.89 1.92 12.91
CA ILE A 99 -30.24 1.90 13.47
C ILE A 99 -30.22 2.85 14.65
N GLU A 100 -31.03 3.90 14.60
CA GLU A 100 -31.03 5.00 15.55
C GLU A 100 -32.42 5.22 16.12
N ASP A 101 -32.51 5.75 17.33
CA ASP A 101 -33.78 6.17 17.91
C ASP A 101 -34.23 7.53 17.34
N ASP A 102 -35.54 7.78 17.37
CA ASP A 102 -36.14 9.06 16.91
C ASP A 102 -35.57 10.28 17.65
N ASP A 103 -35.17 10.11 18.92
CA ASP A 103 -34.65 11.21 19.75
C ASP A 103 -33.31 11.73 19.20
N HIS A 104 -32.36 10.84 18.92
CA HIS A 104 -31.04 11.18 18.38
C HIS A 104 -31.09 11.52 16.89
N ASN A 105 -31.96 10.89 16.10
CA ASN A 105 -32.05 11.17 14.67
C ASN A 105 -32.81 12.48 14.37
N PHE A 106 -33.74 12.90 15.24
CA PHE A 106 -34.60 14.06 14.99
C PHE A 106 -34.79 15.00 16.19
N THR A 107 -35.29 14.52 17.33
CA THR A 107 -35.78 15.40 18.42
C THR A 107 -34.70 16.34 18.95
N ARG A 108 -33.51 15.81 19.26
CA ARG A 108 -32.37 16.61 19.76
C ARG A 108 -31.72 17.49 18.71
N LEU A 109 -32.08 17.29 17.44
CA LEU A 109 -31.66 18.11 16.31
C LEU A 109 -32.72 19.17 15.96
N ASN A 110 -33.63 19.43 16.91
CA ASN A 110 -34.67 20.44 16.79
C ASN A 110 -35.64 20.19 15.62
N VAL A 111 -35.85 18.93 15.25
CA VAL A 111 -36.84 18.51 14.25
C VAL A 111 -38.07 18.01 14.99
N PRO A 112 -39.20 18.73 15.08
CA PRO A 112 -40.38 18.30 15.85
C PRO A 112 -41.16 17.15 15.18
N LYS A 113 -42.04 16.46 15.93
CA LYS A 113 -42.82 15.28 15.44
C LYS A 113 -43.67 15.54 14.19
N ASN A 114 -44.11 16.78 13.99
CA ASN A 114 -44.92 17.18 12.82
C ASN A 114 -44.07 17.70 11.65
N HIS A 115 -42.75 17.55 11.70
CA HIS A 115 -41.86 18.01 10.65
C HIS A 115 -41.88 17.03 9.45
N PRO A 116 -41.95 17.51 8.19
CA PRO A 116 -41.99 16.65 7.01
C PRO A 116 -40.84 15.64 6.91
N ALA A 117 -39.64 16.00 7.37
CA ALA A 117 -38.49 15.08 7.39
C ALA A 117 -38.67 13.81 8.23
N ARG A 118 -39.70 13.75 9.09
CA ARG A 118 -40.07 12.53 9.85
C ARG A 118 -41.13 11.69 9.14
N ASP A 119 -41.62 12.11 7.99
CA ASP A 119 -42.63 11.37 7.24
C ASP A 119 -42.08 9.98 6.85
N MET A 120 -42.95 8.97 6.94
CA MET A 120 -42.63 7.59 6.57
C MET A 120 -42.32 7.45 5.07
N GLN A 121 -42.71 8.43 4.25
CA GLN A 121 -42.33 8.47 2.84
C GLN A 121 -40.83 8.73 2.62
N ASP A 122 -40.17 9.44 3.55
CA ASP A 122 -38.78 9.85 3.42
C ASP A 122 -37.83 9.04 4.33
N THR A 123 -38.36 8.49 5.44
CA THR A 123 -37.58 7.80 6.48
C THR A 123 -37.99 6.34 6.65
N PHE A 124 -37.00 5.44 6.72
CA PHE A 124 -37.25 4.02 7.02
C PHE A 124 -37.44 3.80 8.52
N TYR A 125 -38.68 3.56 8.94
CA TYR A 125 -39.01 3.13 10.30
C TYR A 125 -38.90 1.61 10.44
N VAL A 126 -38.20 1.15 11.47
CA VAL A 126 -38.06 -0.27 11.85
C VAL A 126 -39.02 -0.62 12.99
N ALA A 127 -39.36 0.36 13.83
CA ALA A 127 -40.40 0.33 14.85
C ALA A 127 -40.87 1.78 15.13
N ASP A 128 -41.88 1.97 15.99
CA ASP A 128 -42.53 3.27 16.22
C ASP A 128 -41.56 4.45 16.50
N ASP A 129 -40.49 4.21 17.26
CA ASP A 129 -39.47 5.23 17.59
C ASP A 129 -38.04 4.80 17.17
N ILE A 130 -37.93 3.84 16.24
CA ILE A 130 -36.64 3.32 15.76
C ILE A 130 -36.56 3.42 14.24
N VAL A 131 -35.51 4.06 13.73
CA VAL A 131 -35.31 4.34 12.31
C VAL A 131 -33.96 3.84 11.81
N LEU A 132 -33.83 3.62 10.50
CA LEU A 132 -32.52 3.70 9.88
C LEU A 132 -32.13 5.18 9.79
N ARG A 133 -30.96 5.55 10.31
CA ARG A 133 -30.58 6.95 10.42
C ARG A 133 -30.57 7.64 9.06
N THR A 134 -31.15 8.83 9.01
CA THR A 134 -31.23 9.65 7.78
C THR A 134 -30.03 10.58 7.60
N GLN A 135 -29.25 10.70 8.68
CA GLN A 135 -28.07 11.54 8.80
C GLN A 135 -27.12 10.97 9.87
N THR A 136 -25.87 11.44 9.88
CA THR A 136 -24.86 11.05 10.88
C THR A 136 -24.86 11.96 12.11
N SER A 137 -25.70 12.99 12.14
CA SER A 137 -25.84 13.95 13.25
C SER A 137 -26.14 13.31 14.62
N GLY A 138 -26.78 12.14 14.67
CA GLY A 138 -26.97 11.39 15.92
C GLY A 138 -25.65 11.08 16.63
N GLY A 139 -24.57 10.86 15.87
CA GLY A 139 -23.23 10.71 16.43
C GLY A 139 -22.71 11.96 17.12
N GLN A 140 -23.00 13.15 16.59
CA GLN A 140 -22.62 14.43 17.19
C GLN A 140 -23.29 14.62 18.56
N ILE A 141 -24.58 14.31 18.66
CA ILE A 141 -25.33 14.35 19.92
C ILE A 141 -24.71 13.39 20.93
N ARG A 142 -24.40 12.16 20.51
CA ARG A 142 -23.79 11.14 21.38
C ARG A 142 -22.40 11.54 21.90
N VAL A 143 -21.64 12.30 21.11
CA VAL A 143 -20.35 12.88 21.54
C VAL A 143 -20.59 14.00 22.54
N MET A 144 -21.50 14.93 22.26
CA MET A 144 -21.85 16.04 23.16
C MET A 144 -22.45 15.57 24.50
N ASP A 145 -23.10 14.39 24.54
CA ASP A 145 -23.59 13.79 25.79
C ASP A 145 -22.48 13.26 26.69
N LYS A 146 -21.35 12.85 26.09
CA LYS A 146 -20.21 12.23 26.79
C LYS A 146 -19.12 13.24 27.13
N GLU A 147 -18.98 14.28 26.31
CA GLU A 147 -17.85 15.21 26.35
C GLU A 147 -18.33 16.66 26.49
N LYS A 148 -17.50 17.48 27.13
CA LYS A 148 -17.72 18.92 27.20
C LYS A 148 -16.78 19.61 26.21
N PRO A 149 -17.14 20.79 25.68
CA PRO A 149 -16.24 21.61 24.87
C PRO A 149 -14.86 21.79 25.51
N PRO A 150 -13.76 21.80 24.72
CA PRO A 150 -13.74 21.80 23.25
C PRO A 150 -14.05 20.43 22.61
N ILE A 151 -14.91 20.42 21.60
CA ILE A 151 -15.23 19.23 20.79
C ILE A 151 -14.87 19.51 19.35
N LYS A 152 -14.16 18.57 18.71
CA LYS A 152 -13.87 18.60 17.27
C LYS A 152 -14.00 17.19 16.71
N VAL A 153 -15.15 16.86 16.15
CA VAL A 153 -15.47 15.48 15.74
C VAL A 153 -15.97 15.41 14.31
N LEU A 154 -15.54 14.37 13.59
CA LEU A 154 -15.99 14.00 12.26
C LEU A 154 -16.73 12.66 12.36
N VAL A 155 -17.90 12.58 11.75
CA VAL A 155 -18.80 11.44 11.83
C VAL A 155 -19.06 10.89 10.43
N PRO A 156 -18.16 10.03 9.90
CA PRO A 156 -18.43 9.28 8.68
C PRO A 156 -19.50 8.21 8.91
N GLY A 157 -20.34 7.96 7.92
CA GLY A 157 -21.25 6.83 8.01
C GLY A 157 -22.21 6.65 6.86
N ARG A 158 -22.78 5.43 6.79
CA ARG A 158 -23.93 5.14 5.92
C ARG A 158 -25.20 5.78 6.48
N VAL A 159 -26.03 6.29 5.61
CA VAL A 159 -27.34 6.88 5.92
C VAL A 159 -28.37 6.39 4.92
N PHE A 160 -29.63 6.45 5.30
CA PHE A 160 -30.72 5.82 4.57
C PHE A 160 -31.86 6.80 4.34
N ARG A 161 -32.40 6.82 3.12
CA ARG A 161 -33.57 7.63 2.74
C ARG A 161 -34.44 6.83 1.79
N SER A 162 -35.75 6.98 1.88
CA SER A 162 -36.69 6.23 1.03
C SER A 162 -36.87 6.85 -0.36
N ASP A 163 -35.75 7.20 -1.00
CA ASP A 163 -35.68 7.73 -2.37
C ASP A 163 -34.82 6.81 -3.24
N SER A 164 -35.29 6.50 -4.46
CA SER A 164 -34.54 5.67 -5.41
C SER A 164 -34.78 6.12 -6.84
N ASP A 165 -33.77 6.75 -7.44
CA ASP A 165 -33.74 7.11 -8.86
C ASP A 165 -32.29 7.12 -9.39
N ALA A 166 -32.03 7.73 -10.55
CA ALA A 166 -30.69 7.75 -11.14
C ALA A 166 -29.65 8.52 -10.30
N THR A 167 -30.07 9.46 -9.45
CA THR A 167 -29.23 10.30 -8.60
C THR A 167 -29.38 9.99 -7.11
N HIS A 168 -30.42 9.25 -6.73
CA HIS A 168 -30.74 8.90 -5.35
C HIS A 168 -30.60 7.39 -5.14
N SER A 169 -29.75 7.02 -4.19
CA SER A 169 -29.66 5.66 -3.67
C SER A 169 -30.31 5.63 -2.29
N PRO A 170 -31.11 4.60 -1.97
CA PRO A 170 -31.76 4.51 -0.67
C PRO A 170 -30.76 4.31 0.48
N MET A 171 -29.52 3.96 0.16
CA MET A 171 -28.37 3.98 1.07
C MET A 171 -27.22 4.75 0.41
N PHE A 172 -26.68 5.74 1.11
CA PHE A 172 -25.51 6.49 0.69
C PHE A 172 -24.62 6.80 1.90
N HIS A 173 -23.51 7.51 1.68
CA HIS A 173 -22.55 7.84 2.73
C HIS A 173 -22.56 9.34 2.97
N GLN A 174 -22.56 9.73 4.24
CA GLN A 174 -22.36 11.11 4.67
C GLN A 174 -21.11 11.22 5.53
N MET A 175 -20.61 12.44 5.57
CA MET A 175 -19.52 12.86 6.44
C MET A 175 -19.97 14.17 7.06
N GLU A 176 -20.27 14.16 8.35
CA GLU A 176 -20.60 15.38 9.08
C GLU A 176 -19.50 15.75 10.06
N GLY A 177 -19.30 17.05 10.29
CA GLY A 177 -18.32 17.56 11.23
C GLY A 177 -18.97 18.50 12.24
N LEU A 178 -18.53 18.42 13.50
CA LEU A 178 -18.95 19.31 14.57
C LEU A 178 -17.72 19.92 15.25
N VAL A 179 -17.74 21.25 15.42
CA VAL A 179 -16.78 21.97 16.24
C VAL A 179 -17.54 22.80 17.26
N VAL A 180 -17.26 22.59 18.55
CA VAL A 180 -17.85 23.35 19.64
C VAL A 180 -16.75 23.80 20.59
N ASP A 181 -16.51 25.09 20.66
CA ASP A 181 -15.64 25.71 21.66
C ASP A 181 -16.00 27.20 21.83
N LYS A 182 -15.40 27.86 22.83
CA LYS A 182 -15.53 29.30 23.04
C LYS A 182 -14.84 30.07 21.92
N GLY A 183 -15.53 31.05 21.36
CA GLY A 183 -14.96 31.95 20.36
C GLY A 183 -14.93 31.38 18.94
N ILE A 184 -15.52 30.21 18.69
CA ILE A 184 -15.75 29.71 17.33
C ILE A 184 -16.74 30.62 16.61
N THR A 185 -16.38 31.03 15.39
CA THR A 185 -17.15 31.94 14.55
C THR A 185 -17.47 31.32 13.20
N LEU A 186 -18.31 32.00 12.42
CA LEU A 186 -18.57 31.61 11.03
C LEU A 186 -17.31 31.70 10.15
N CYS A 187 -16.37 32.59 10.48
CA CYS A 187 -15.10 32.71 9.75
C CYS A 187 -14.26 31.44 9.88
N ASP A 188 -14.29 30.77 11.04
CA ASP A 188 -13.60 29.50 11.26
C ASP A 188 -14.19 28.38 10.39
N LEU A 189 -15.53 28.32 10.29
CA LEU A 189 -16.21 27.38 9.39
C LEU A 189 -15.83 27.64 7.93
N GLN A 190 -15.86 28.89 7.49
CA GLN A 190 -15.49 29.25 6.11
C GLN A 190 -14.04 28.88 5.81
N GLY A 191 -13.10 29.24 6.69
CA GLY A 191 -11.68 28.95 6.51
C GLY A 191 -11.39 27.44 6.51
N MET A 192 -12.07 26.69 7.38
CA MET A 192 -11.95 25.23 7.41
C MET A 192 -12.47 24.58 6.11
N LEU A 193 -13.63 25.01 5.60
CA LEU A 193 -14.18 24.48 4.35
C LEU A 193 -13.32 24.87 3.14
N ASP A 194 -12.79 26.09 3.09
CA ASP A 194 -11.84 26.52 2.05
C ASP A 194 -10.56 25.66 2.07
N ARG A 195 -10.00 25.44 3.27
CA ARG A 195 -8.83 24.57 3.41
C ARG A 195 -9.12 23.14 2.99
N PHE A 196 -10.28 22.61 3.35
CA PHE A 196 -10.72 21.27 2.97
C PHE A 196 -10.80 21.13 1.44
N VAL A 197 -11.46 22.06 0.76
CA VAL A 197 -11.61 22.04 -0.71
C VAL A 197 -10.26 22.18 -1.43
N GLN A 198 -9.31 22.93 -0.87
CA GLN A 198 -7.96 23.07 -1.44
C GLN A 198 -7.05 21.86 -1.21
N ALA A 199 -7.39 21.01 -0.23
CA ALA A 199 -6.56 19.85 0.15
C ALA A 199 -7.00 18.54 -0.53
N LEU A 200 -8.24 18.48 -1.01
CA LEU A 200 -8.73 17.45 -1.94
C LEU A 200 -8.21 17.71 -3.36
#